data_AF-A0AB33BVK3-F1
#
_entry.id   AF-A0AB33BVK3-F1
#
_cell.length_a   1.000
_cell.length_b   1.000
_cell.length_c   1.000
_cell.angle_alpha   90.00
_cell.angle_beta   90.00
_cell.angle_gamma   90.00
#
_symmetry.space_group_name_H-M   'P 1'
#
loop_
_entity.id
_entity.type
_entity.pdbx_description
1 polymer ?
#
loop_
_entity_poly.entity_id
_entity_poly.type
_entity_poly.pdbx_seq_one_letter_code
_entity_poly.pdbx_strand_id
1 'polypeptide(L)'
;MNGLKLTPEEYVTEIIMSQDRFLLLEGADDEAFFTIICNLLKKNEAQISAEKLYLLKNIIIDTAERIQGKLGNRAKIEKICDLVAQEPPDVNNRVLGFVDREFREFECSNDLKDHIKTHKINKRLIWSKGHSIENYFFEISTLEKAFNDYLVSSFYQEAFKIFESKFEHTLRIACALSLAGLSEDLLKPIANSVNWQCIDITSTSLKIDLEEWRKILNKEKKLDQFRIQKLFNKFEVYLNMTNQCDIETSRWLSHGHIGFNFMFVVYSKCLYITASDLSDTRKNPSQEAEKVNQYKDTRFRTVANAWVRNQSVEFQGNNLNDFPIKCFWMLINDFQ
;
A
#
# COMPACT_ATOMS: atom_id res chain seq x y z
N MET A 1 13.79 -16.09 15.78
CA MET A 1 15.06 -16.00 16.53
C MET A 1 15.24 -14.54 16.91
N ASN A 2 15.53 -14.20 18.16
CA ASN A 2 15.89 -12.83 18.53
C ASN A 2 17.28 -12.53 17.94
N GLY A 3 17.29 -12.10 16.66
CA GLY A 3 18.50 -11.81 15.91
C GLY A 3 19.28 -10.66 16.54
N LEU A 4 20.61 -10.77 16.50
CA LEU A 4 21.51 -9.67 16.82
C LEU A 4 21.11 -8.44 15.99
N LYS A 5 20.85 -7.31 16.66
CA LYS A 5 20.58 -6.06 15.96
C LYS A 5 21.90 -5.46 15.47
N LEU A 6 22.02 -5.23 14.17
CA LEU A 6 23.25 -4.77 13.53
C LEU A 6 23.20 -3.28 13.23
N THR A 7 24.28 -2.55 13.41
CA THR A 7 24.43 -1.21 12.82
C THR A 7 24.43 -1.32 11.28
N PRO A 8 24.15 -0.24 10.55
CA PRO A 8 24.28 -0.24 9.09
C PRO A 8 25.65 -0.76 8.60
N GLU A 9 26.73 -0.39 9.28
CA GLU A 9 28.10 -0.81 8.97
C GLU A 9 28.34 -2.32 9.21
N GLU A 10 27.85 -2.84 10.34
CA GLU A 10 27.90 -4.27 10.65
C GLU A 10 27.06 -5.08 9.66
N TYR A 11 25.91 -4.55 9.24
CA TYR A 11 25.06 -5.16 8.22
C TYR A 11 25.76 -5.23 6.86
N VAL A 12 26.46 -4.16 6.45
CA VAL A 12 27.26 -4.17 5.21
C VAL A 12 28.38 -5.20 5.29
N THR A 13 29.02 -5.34 6.45
CA THR A 13 30.04 -6.38 6.68
C THR A 13 29.45 -7.79 6.48
N GLU A 14 28.23 -8.04 6.97
CA GLU A 14 27.52 -9.30 6.74
C GLU A 14 27.27 -9.56 5.24
N ILE A 15 26.83 -8.54 4.49
CA ILE A 15 26.63 -8.65 3.04
C ILE A 15 27.94 -9.04 2.34
N ILE A 16 29.04 -8.36 2.67
CA ILE A 16 30.36 -8.60 2.08
C ILE A 16 30.81 -10.04 2.33
N MET A 17 30.57 -10.57 3.52
CA MET A 17 30.95 -11.93 3.90
C MET A 17 30.01 -13.01 3.33
N SER A 18 28.77 -12.69 3.01
CA SER A 18 27.80 -13.61 2.44
C SER A 18 27.98 -13.77 0.93
N GLN A 19 27.50 -14.88 0.36
CA GLN A 19 27.32 -15.10 -1.08
C GLN A 19 25.87 -14.93 -1.53
N ASP A 20 24.95 -14.71 -0.58
CA ASP A 20 23.53 -14.55 -0.84
C ASP A 20 23.22 -13.19 -1.47
N ARG A 21 21.99 -13.08 -1.98
CA ARG A 21 21.44 -11.82 -2.50
C ARG A 21 20.41 -11.27 -1.52
N PHE A 22 20.42 -9.96 -1.31
CA PHE A 22 19.64 -9.29 -0.28
C PHE A 22 18.64 -8.31 -0.89
N LEU A 23 17.38 -8.46 -0.53
CA LEU A 23 16.33 -7.47 -0.75
C LEU A 23 15.99 -6.80 0.59
N LEU A 24 16.33 -5.53 0.73
CA LEU A 24 16.15 -4.75 1.96
C LEU A 24 14.89 -3.91 1.89
N LEU A 25 14.02 -4.05 2.89
CA LEU A 25 12.69 -3.47 2.95
C LEU A 25 12.46 -2.69 4.26
N GLU A 26 11.47 -1.79 4.30
CA GLU A 26 11.26 -0.92 5.46
C GLU A 26 10.65 -1.62 6.67
N GLY A 27 9.63 -2.45 6.46
CA GLY A 27 8.91 -3.10 7.56
C GLY A 27 8.33 -4.47 7.22
N ALA A 28 7.60 -5.03 8.18
CA ALA A 28 7.05 -6.37 8.09
C ALA A 28 5.97 -6.54 7.01
N ASP A 29 5.18 -5.50 6.72
CA ASP A 29 4.18 -5.55 5.65
C ASP A 29 4.85 -5.63 4.26
N ASP A 30 5.94 -4.89 4.04
CA ASP A 30 6.78 -5.03 2.84
C ASP A 30 7.35 -6.43 2.73
N GLU A 31 7.95 -6.96 3.81
CA GLU A 31 8.50 -8.31 3.85
C GLU A 31 7.44 -9.35 3.47
N ALA A 32 6.24 -9.24 4.05
CA ALA A 32 5.14 -10.12 3.75
C ALA A 32 4.74 -10.04 2.26
N PHE A 33 4.64 -8.84 1.70
CA PHE A 33 4.30 -8.64 0.29
C PHE A 33 5.34 -9.23 -0.66
N PHE A 34 6.62 -8.91 -0.47
CA PHE A 34 7.70 -9.43 -1.30
C PHE A 34 7.89 -10.94 -1.11
N THR A 35 7.63 -11.48 0.07
CA THR A 35 7.61 -12.94 0.31
C THR A 35 6.52 -13.63 -0.51
N ILE A 36 5.32 -13.05 -0.62
CA ILE A 36 4.24 -13.58 -1.46
C ILE A 36 4.67 -13.59 -2.94
N ILE A 37 5.29 -12.51 -3.42
CA ILE A 37 5.83 -12.43 -4.79
C ILE A 37 6.90 -13.50 -5.01
N CYS A 38 7.89 -13.61 -4.12
CA CYS A 38 8.96 -14.60 -4.21
C CYS A 38 8.41 -16.03 -4.28
N ASN A 39 7.41 -16.34 -3.47
CA ASN A 39 6.74 -17.64 -3.48
C ASN A 39 5.97 -17.90 -4.78
N LEU A 40 5.36 -16.88 -5.40
CA LEU A 40 4.75 -17.01 -6.72
C LEU A 40 5.82 -17.33 -7.78
N LEU A 41 6.91 -16.56 -7.81
CA LEU A 41 8.00 -16.75 -8.76
C LEU A 41 8.60 -18.16 -8.66
N LYS A 42 8.80 -18.66 -7.43
CA LYS A 42 9.29 -20.03 -7.16
C LYS A 42 8.33 -21.12 -7.67
N LYS A 43 7.01 -20.89 -7.62
CA LYS A 43 6.00 -21.84 -8.13
C LYS A 43 5.95 -21.90 -9.66
N ASN A 44 6.38 -20.84 -10.34
CA ASN A 44 6.48 -20.78 -11.80
C ASN A 44 7.86 -21.25 -12.30
N GLU A 45 8.50 -22.20 -11.59
CA GLU A 45 9.86 -22.67 -11.89
C GLU A 45 10.04 -23.23 -13.30
N ALA A 46 8.98 -23.78 -13.90
CA ALA A 46 9.00 -24.32 -15.26
C ALA A 46 9.34 -23.26 -16.33
N GLN A 47 9.20 -21.97 -16.02
CA GLN A 47 9.47 -20.85 -16.93
C GLN A 47 10.83 -20.17 -16.66
N ILE A 48 11.61 -20.65 -15.68
CA ILE A 48 12.84 -20.02 -15.22
C ILE A 48 14.01 -21.00 -15.40
N SER A 49 15.17 -20.54 -15.87
CA SER A 49 16.35 -21.40 -15.96
C SER A 49 16.78 -21.91 -14.59
N ALA A 50 17.41 -23.09 -14.54
CA ALA A 50 17.87 -23.71 -13.28
C ALA A 50 18.79 -22.77 -12.47
N GLU A 51 19.67 -22.04 -13.16
CA GLU A 51 20.56 -21.03 -12.57
C GLU A 51 19.80 -19.88 -11.93
N LYS A 52 18.84 -19.27 -12.65
CA LYS A 52 18.02 -18.18 -12.12
C LYS A 52 17.12 -18.64 -10.97
N LEU A 53 16.61 -19.86 -11.02
CA LEU A 53 15.86 -20.47 -9.93
C LEU A 53 16.72 -20.68 -8.68
N TYR A 54 17.98 -21.10 -8.85
CA TYR A 54 18.94 -21.19 -7.75
C TYR A 54 19.17 -19.83 -7.10
N LEU A 55 19.44 -18.79 -7.90
CA LEU A 55 19.61 -17.42 -7.39
C LEU A 55 18.35 -16.93 -6.65
N LEU A 56 17.16 -17.14 -7.22
CA LEU A 56 15.89 -16.76 -6.59
C LEU A 56 15.65 -17.49 -5.26
N LYS A 57 16.09 -18.75 -5.14
CA LYS A 57 15.99 -19.53 -3.89
C LYS A 57 16.90 -18.99 -2.78
N ASN A 58 18.01 -18.34 -3.15
CA ASN A 58 19.00 -17.77 -2.22
C ASN A 58 18.86 -16.25 -2.03
N ILE A 59 17.72 -15.66 -2.41
CA ILE A 59 17.41 -14.27 -2.03
C ILE A 59 16.93 -14.26 -0.58
N ILE A 60 17.65 -13.51 0.26
CA ILE A 60 17.26 -13.12 1.61
C ILE A 60 16.42 -11.84 1.50
N ILE A 61 15.16 -11.91 1.95
CA ILE A 61 14.30 -10.75 2.11
C ILE A 61 14.43 -10.32 3.57
N ASP A 62 14.80 -9.07 3.80
CA ASP A 62 15.12 -8.58 5.13
C ASP A 62 14.59 -7.16 5.37
N THR A 63 14.46 -6.78 6.65
CA THR A 63 13.85 -5.50 7.02
C THR A 63 14.78 -4.60 7.83
N ALA A 64 14.58 -3.30 7.68
CA ALA A 64 15.26 -2.27 8.48
C ALA A 64 14.98 -2.37 10.00
N GLU A 65 14.01 -3.19 10.42
CA GLU A 65 13.71 -3.45 11.84
C GLU A 65 14.82 -4.22 12.54
N ARG A 66 15.59 -5.06 11.82
CA ARG A 66 16.76 -5.75 12.38
C ARG A 66 17.99 -4.87 12.52
N ILE A 67 17.97 -3.68 11.91
CA ILE A 67 19.09 -2.75 11.91
C ILE A 67 18.91 -1.74 13.06
N GLN A 68 19.86 -1.68 13.98
CA GLN A 68 19.89 -0.72 15.08
C GLN A 68 20.35 0.67 14.61
N GLY A 69 19.96 1.68 15.38
CA GLY A 69 20.35 3.08 15.14
C GLY A 69 19.21 4.05 15.43
N LYS A 70 19.54 5.34 15.40
CA LYS A 70 18.57 6.44 15.58
C LYS A 70 17.86 6.84 14.28
N LEU A 71 18.33 6.35 13.14
CA LEU A 71 17.75 6.62 11.84
C LEU A 71 16.38 5.94 11.71
N GLY A 72 15.45 6.55 10.97
CA GLY A 72 14.22 5.88 10.53
C GLY A 72 14.52 4.73 9.57
N ASN A 73 13.57 3.82 9.37
CA ASN A 73 13.76 2.59 8.58
C ASN A 73 14.22 2.89 7.14
N ARG A 74 13.54 3.77 6.41
CA ARG A 74 14.00 4.31 5.13
C ARG A 74 15.45 4.79 5.15
N ALA A 75 15.80 5.64 6.10
CA ALA A 75 17.13 6.24 6.19
C ALA A 75 18.23 5.20 6.48
N LYS A 76 17.90 4.11 7.19
CA LYS A 76 18.83 2.97 7.36
C LYS A 76 19.09 2.27 6.02
N ILE A 77 18.05 2.01 5.24
CA ILE A 77 18.17 1.35 3.92
C ILE A 77 18.94 2.24 2.95
N GLU A 78 18.60 3.53 2.87
CA GLU A 78 19.32 4.52 2.07
C GLU A 78 20.82 4.50 2.41
N LYS A 79 21.16 4.54 3.71
CA LYS A 79 22.55 4.46 4.17
C LYS A 79 23.24 3.15 3.78
N ILE A 80 22.58 2.01 3.92
CA ILE A 80 23.16 0.71 3.54
C ILE A 80 23.40 0.65 2.03
N CYS A 81 22.44 1.09 1.22
CA CYS A 81 22.60 1.14 -0.23
C CYS A 81 23.74 2.08 -0.65
N ASP A 82 23.93 3.21 0.02
CA ASP A 82 25.03 4.14 -0.25
C ASP A 82 26.40 3.57 0.14
N LEU A 83 26.47 2.80 1.24
CA LEU A 83 27.68 2.10 1.66
C LEU A 83 28.03 0.97 0.69
N VAL A 84 27.07 0.10 0.38
CA VAL A 84 27.26 -1.02 -0.57
C VAL A 84 27.59 -0.53 -1.98
N ALA A 85 27.10 0.64 -2.39
CA ALA A 85 27.45 1.23 -3.68
C ALA A 85 28.93 1.63 -3.81
N GLN A 86 29.70 1.64 -2.72
CA GLN A 86 31.14 1.87 -2.72
C GLN A 86 31.93 0.56 -2.87
N GLU A 87 31.27 -0.59 -2.74
CA GLU A 87 31.88 -1.91 -2.85
C GLU A 87 31.99 -2.37 -4.32
N PRO A 88 32.89 -3.34 -4.62
CA PRO A 88 33.01 -3.94 -5.94
C PRO A 88 31.69 -4.46 -6.53
N PRO A 89 31.54 -4.53 -7.87
CA PRO A 89 30.31 -4.98 -8.52
C PRO A 89 29.77 -6.34 -8.05
N ASP A 90 30.62 -7.30 -7.72
CA ASP A 90 30.22 -8.63 -7.22
C ASP A 90 29.53 -8.57 -5.84
N VAL A 91 29.80 -7.54 -5.05
CA VAL A 91 29.09 -7.26 -3.79
C VAL A 91 27.87 -6.40 -4.06
N ASN A 92 28.03 -5.27 -4.76
CA ASN A 92 26.94 -4.32 -4.94
C ASN A 92 25.77 -4.92 -5.74
N ASN A 93 26.05 -5.82 -6.68
CA ASN A 93 25.02 -6.46 -7.51
C ASN A 93 24.13 -7.43 -6.74
N ARG A 94 24.55 -7.82 -5.53
CA ARG A 94 23.79 -8.73 -4.67
C ARG A 94 22.81 -8.02 -3.76
N VAL A 95 22.77 -6.68 -3.73
CA VAL A 95 21.91 -5.93 -2.82
C VAL A 95 20.95 -5.05 -3.58
N LEU A 96 19.70 -5.01 -3.13
CA LEU A 96 18.69 -4.09 -3.61
C LEU A 96 17.87 -3.58 -2.42
N GLY A 97 17.79 -2.27 -2.25
CA GLY A 97 16.87 -1.63 -1.31
C GLY A 97 15.58 -1.22 -2.02
N PHE A 98 14.45 -1.41 -1.36
CA PHE A 98 13.16 -0.87 -1.77
C PHE A 98 12.56 -0.07 -0.62
N VAL A 99 12.21 1.19 -0.90
CA VAL A 99 11.65 2.12 0.09
C VAL A 99 10.40 2.79 -0.43
N ASP A 100 9.55 3.18 0.49
CA ASP A 100 8.39 4.00 0.21
C ASP A 100 8.84 5.39 -0.24
N ARG A 101 8.24 5.87 -1.32
CA ARG A 101 8.48 7.22 -1.84
C ARG A 101 7.96 8.29 -0.88
N GLU A 102 6.96 7.94 -0.06
CA GLU A 102 6.21 8.89 0.76
C GLU A 102 5.67 10.02 -0.14
N PHE A 103 5.70 11.26 0.32
CA PHE A 103 5.28 12.44 -0.46
C PHE A 103 6.40 13.03 -1.35
N ARG A 104 7.56 12.36 -1.46
CA ARG A 104 8.68 12.90 -2.26
C ARG A 104 8.28 12.97 -3.72
N GLU A 105 8.71 14.04 -4.40
CA GLU A 105 8.52 14.20 -5.85
C GLU A 105 7.05 14.33 -6.27
N PHE A 106 6.16 14.64 -5.32
CA PHE A 106 4.81 15.08 -5.58
C PHE A 106 4.69 16.59 -5.34
N GLU A 107 4.06 17.31 -6.26
CA GLU A 107 3.62 18.69 -6.04
C GLU A 107 2.29 18.63 -5.28
N CYS A 108 2.19 19.30 -4.11
CA CYS A 108 1.01 19.27 -3.24
C CYS A 108 0.51 20.67 -2.81
N SER A 109 1.11 21.74 -3.35
CA SER A 109 0.89 23.12 -2.88
C SER A 109 -0.28 23.80 -3.59
N ASN A 110 -0.17 23.99 -4.91
CA ASN A 110 -1.15 24.70 -5.73
C ASN A 110 -1.83 23.79 -6.74
N ASP A 111 -1.15 22.71 -7.13
CA ASP A 111 -1.63 21.69 -8.05
C ASP A 111 -1.15 20.33 -7.54
N LEU A 112 -1.84 19.26 -7.90
CA LEU A 112 -1.46 17.90 -7.55
C LEU A 112 -0.78 17.25 -8.75
N LYS A 113 0.53 17.03 -8.67
CA LYS A 113 1.31 16.41 -9.75
C LYS A 113 2.26 15.35 -9.25
N ASP A 114 2.37 14.28 -10.03
CA ASP A 114 3.44 13.29 -9.91
C ASP A 114 4.57 13.60 -10.90
N HIS A 115 5.78 13.87 -10.39
CA HIS A 115 6.95 14.18 -11.23
C HIS A 115 7.68 12.94 -11.79
N ILE A 116 7.46 11.75 -11.25
CA ILE A 116 8.24 10.55 -11.62
C ILE A 116 7.45 9.63 -12.56
N LYS A 117 6.11 9.61 -12.47
CA LYS A 117 5.15 8.80 -13.26
C LYS A 117 5.40 7.28 -13.32
N THR A 118 6.57 6.84 -12.86
CA THR A 118 7.16 5.49 -12.85
C THR A 118 7.95 5.35 -11.54
N HIS A 119 8.93 4.45 -11.49
CA HIS A 119 9.76 4.23 -10.30
C HIS A 119 11.06 4.99 -10.39
N LYS A 120 11.49 5.58 -9.26
CA LYS A 120 12.83 6.14 -9.16
C LYS A 120 13.80 5.02 -8.84
N ILE A 121 14.79 4.83 -9.71
CA ILE A 121 15.93 3.94 -9.43
C ILE A 121 17.14 4.83 -9.21
N ASN A 122 17.73 4.76 -8.02
CA ASN A 122 19.00 5.37 -7.72
C ASN A 122 20.00 4.27 -7.35
N LYS A 123 20.83 3.86 -8.33
CA LYS A 123 21.75 2.72 -8.18
C LYS A 123 21.00 1.45 -7.73
N ARG A 124 21.28 0.98 -6.52
CA ARG A 124 20.70 -0.20 -5.87
C ARG A 124 19.55 0.13 -4.91
N LEU A 125 18.97 1.32 -5.02
CA LEU A 125 17.81 1.74 -4.26
C LEU A 125 16.65 2.05 -5.20
N ILE A 126 15.49 1.44 -4.95
CA ILE A 126 14.25 1.68 -5.67
C ILE A 126 13.27 2.39 -4.73
N TRP A 127 12.60 3.40 -5.24
CA TRP A 127 11.44 3.98 -4.58
C TRP A 127 10.16 3.37 -5.15
N SER A 128 9.17 3.12 -4.30
CA SER A 128 7.82 2.80 -4.75
C SER A 128 7.30 3.86 -5.74
N LYS A 129 6.41 3.46 -6.66
CA LYS A 129 5.79 4.41 -7.60
C LYS A 129 4.93 5.44 -6.85
N GLY A 130 4.04 4.95 -5.99
CA GLY A 130 3.24 5.77 -5.10
C GLY A 130 3.88 5.98 -3.74
N HIS A 131 3.10 6.59 -2.85
CA HIS A 131 3.44 6.85 -1.47
C HIS A 131 4.00 5.60 -0.76
N SER A 132 3.36 4.44 -0.95
CA SER A 132 3.77 3.15 -0.38
C SER A 132 3.33 1.94 -1.21
N ILE A 133 3.61 0.72 -0.72
CA ILE A 133 3.23 -0.54 -1.37
C ILE A 133 1.71 -0.77 -1.49
N GLU A 134 0.88 -0.18 -0.62
CA GLU A 134 -0.57 -0.38 -0.71
C GLU A 134 -1.18 0.32 -1.92
N ASN A 135 -0.52 1.33 -2.49
CA ASN A 135 -1.02 2.02 -3.68
C ASN A 135 -1.09 1.10 -4.90
N TYR A 136 -0.28 0.03 -4.95
CA TYR A 136 -0.36 -0.98 -6.00
C TYR A 136 -1.66 -1.78 -5.92
N PHE A 137 -2.25 -1.88 -4.73
CA PHE A 137 -3.50 -2.62 -4.52
C PHE A 137 -4.75 -1.87 -4.96
N PHE A 138 -4.63 -0.57 -5.25
CA PHE A 138 -5.73 0.30 -5.64
C PHE A 138 -6.12 0.07 -7.11
N GLU A 139 -6.61 -1.13 -7.39
CA GLU A 139 -7.14 -1.58 -8.67
C GLU A 139 -8.43 -2.36 -8.45
N ILE A 140 -9.44 -2.10 -9.30
CA ILE A 140 -10.72 -2.80 -9.25
C ILE A 140 -10.54 -4.32 -9.30
N SER A 141 -9.76 -4.83 -10.25
CA SER A 141 -9.51 -6.28 -10.40
C SER A 141 -8.83 -6.91 -9.18
N THR A 142 -7.99 -6.15 -8.47
CA THR A 142 -7.32 -6.60 -7.25
C THR A 142 -8.28 -6.61 -6.08
N LEU A 143 -9.05 -5.54 -5.91
CA LEU A 143 -10.03 -5.41 -4.82
C LEU A 143 -11.21 -6.35 -4.99
N GLU A 144 -11.69 -6.59 -6.22
CA GLU A 144 -12.74 -7.55 -6.54
C GLU A 144 -12.35 -8.94 -6.04
N LYS A 145 -11.19 -9.45 -6.49
CA LYS A 145 -10.68 -10.75 -6.07
C LYS A 145 -10.47 -10.83 -4.57
N ALA A 146 -9.91 -9.79 -3.98
CA ALA A 146 -9.69 -9.75 -2.54
C ALA A 146 -11.00 -9.79 -1.76
N PHE A 147 -11.98 -8.97 -2.11
CA PHE A 147 -13.28 -8.93 -1.43
C PHE A 147 -14.06 -10.23 -1.64
N ASN A 148 -14.00 -10.83 -2.84
CA ASN A 148 -14.60 -12.15 -3.11
C ASN A 148 -13.98 -13.26 -2.26
N ASP A 149 -12.64 -13.31 -2.21
CA ASP A 149 -11.90 -14.33 -1.45
C ASP A 149 -12.11 -14.18 0.07
N TYR A 150 -12.44 -12.97 0.53
CA TYR A 150 -12.63 -12.67 1.95
C TYR A 150 -14.05 -12.80 2.47
N LEU A 151 -15.03 -12.36 1.69
CA LEU A 151 -16.35 -12.03 2.24
C LEU A 151 -17.37 -13.08 1.83
N VAL A 152 -17.72 -13.91 2.81
CA VAL A 152 -18.91 -14.77 2.74
C VAL A 152 -20.15 -13.91 3.02
N SER A 153 -20.53 -13.09 2.05
CA SER A 153 -21.81 -12.37 2.03
C SER A 153 -22.58 -12.71 0.76
N SER A 154 -23.88 -12.97 0.91
CA SER A 154 -24.77 -13.14 -0.24
C SER A 154 -24.98 -11.86 -1.04
N PHE A 155 -24.53 -10.72 -0.52
CA PHE A 155 -24.67 -9.39 -1.11
C PHE A 155 -23.41 -8.91 -1.81
N TYR A 156 -22.38 -9.77 -1.86
CA TYR A 156 -21.05 -9.41 -2.36
C TYR A 156 -21.10 -8.79 -3.77
N GLN A 157 -21.82 -9.44 -4.69
CA GLN A 157 -21.83 -9.03 -6.10
C GLN A 157 -22.47 -7.66 -6.30
N GLU A 158 -23.63 -7.42 -5.69
CA GLU A 158 -24.35 -6.16 -5.77
C GLU A 158 -23.60 -5.04 -5.04
N ALA A 159 -23.05 -5.32 -3.86
CA ALA A 159 -22.23 -4.37 -3.12
C ALA A 159 -20.97 -3.98 -3.90
N PHE A 160 -20.34 -4.95 -4.58
CA PHE A 160 -19.17 -4.68 -5.41
C PHE A 160 -19.49 -3.79 -6.60
N LYS A 161 -20.64 -3.99 -7.28
CA LYS A 161 -21.07 -3.08 -8.36
C LYS A 161 -21.24 -1.64 -7.88
N ILE A 162 -21.79 -1.44 -6.69
CA ILE A 162 -21.89 -0.10 -6.08
C ILE A 162 -20.48 0.45 -5.84
N PHE A 163 -19.61 -0.33 -5.19
CA PHE A 163 -18.23 0.06 -4.90
C PHE A 163 -17.45 0.44 -6.17
N GLU A 164 -17.52 -0.39 -7.20
CA GLU A 164 -16.87 -0.17 -8.50
C GLU A 164 -17.31 1.16 -9.11
N SER A 165 -18.62 1.46 -9.10
CA SER A 165 -19.15 2.73 -9.59
C SER A 165 -18.68 3.97 -8.79
N LYS A 166 -18.15 3.76 -7.59
CA LYS A 166 -17.65 4.82 -6.69
C LYS A 166 -16.14 4.80 -6.50
N PHE A 167 -15.43 3.89 -7.16
CA PHE A 167 -14.00 3.67 -6.91
C PHE A 167 -13.15 4.92 -7.13
N GLU A 168 -13.38 5.68 -8.21
CA GLU A 168 -12.64 6.93 -8.43
C GLU A 168 -12.90 7.97 -7.33
N HIS A 169 -14.15 8.11 -6.89
CA HIS A 169 -14.50 9.02 -5.79
C HIS A 169 -13.81 8.58 -4.50
N THR A 170 -13.74 7.27 -4.26
CA THR A 170 -13.05 6.67 -3.12
C THR A 170 -11.56 7.05 -3.14
N LEU A 171 -10.88 6.95 -4.28
CA LEU A 171 -9.48 7.34 -4.43
C LEU A 171 -9.25 8.83 -4.18
N ARG A 172 -10.10 9.69 -4.76
CA ARG A 172 -9.98 11.15 -4.59
C ARG A 172 -10.15 11.55 -3.12
N ILE A 173 -11.13 10.97 -2.43
CA ILE A 173 -11.35 11.23 -1.00
C ILE A 173 -10.22 10.65 -0.15
N ALA A 174 -9.72 9.45 -0.44
CA ALA A 174 -8.56 8.88 0.24
C ALA A 174 -7.32 9.77 0.12
N CYS A 175 -7.08 10.32 -1.08
CA CYS A 175 -6.00 11.26 -1.33
C CYS A 175 -6.20 12.56 -0.55
N ALA A 176 -7.41 13.13 -0.58
CA ALA A 176 -7.74 14.35 0.16
C ALA A 176 -7.60 14.18 1.69
N LEU A 177 -8.01 13.03 2.24
CA LEU A 177 -7.78 12.66 3.63
C LEU A 177 -6.28 12.63 3.94
N SER A 178 -5.50 11.98 3.07
CA SER A 178 -4.04 11.85 3.23
C SER A 178 -3.34 13.21 3.27
N LEU A 179 -3.67 14.10 2.32
CA LEU A 179 -3.10 15.44 2.24
C LEU A 179 -3.53 16.33 3.41
N ALA A 180 -4.80 16.27 3.81
CA ALA A 180 -5.28 17.00 4.97
C ALA A 180 -4.59 16.54 6.26
N GLY A 181 -4.47 15.22 6.44
CA GLY A 181 -3.74 14.62 7.55
C GLY A 181 -2.26 14.99 7.57
N LEU A 182 -1.60 15.01 6.41
CA LEU A 182 -0.21 15.46 6.31
C LEU A 182 -0.09 16.93 6.72
N SER A 183 -0.94 17.80 6.19
CA SER A 183 -0.86 19.25 6.40
C SER A 183 -1.05 19.69 7.85
N GLU A 184 -1.77 18.90 8.64
CA GLU A 184 -2.10 19.19 10.05
C GLU A 184 -1.35 18.28 11.04
N ASP A 185 -0.38 17.48 10.58
CA ASP A 185 0.35 16.48 11.38
C ASP A 185 -0.61 15.52 12.13
N LEU A 186 -1.55 14.97 11.37
CA LEU A 186 -2.68 14.16 11.83
C LEU A 186 -2.80 12.81 11.10
N LEU A 187 -1.83 12.41 10.27
CA LEU A 187 -1.85 11.14 9.51
C LEU A 187 -2.22 9.94 10.40
N LYS A 188 -1.54 9.78 11.54
CA LYS A 188 -1.79 8.68 12.50
C LYS A 188 -3.21 8.74 13.10
N PRO A 189 -3.66 9.87 13.68
CA PRO A 189 -5.05 10.02 14.14
C PRO A 189 -6.11 9.69 13.08
N ILE A 190 -5.90 10.09 11.83
CA ILE A 190 -6.95 9.96 10.81
C ILE A 190 -6.99 8.58 10.14
N ALA A 191 -5.88 7.82 10.13
CA ALA A 191 -5.73 6.54 9.43
C ALA A 191 -6.82 5.50 9.73
N ASN A 192 -7.46 5.60 10.90
CA ASN A 192 -8.56 4.73 11.33
C ASN A 192 -9.67 5.57 12.01
N SER A 193 -10.00 6.73 11.46
CA SER A 193 -11.01 7.64 12.05
C SER A 193 -12.31 7.72 11.28
N VAL A 194 -12.31 7.33 10.00
CA VAL A 194 -13.53 7.26 9.19
C VAL A 194 -14.02 5.82 9.23
N ASN A 195 -15.26 5.61 9.66
CA ASN A 195 -15.93 4.31 9.62
C ASN A 195 -17.06 4.33 8.58
N TRP A 196 -17.72 3.20 8.35
CA TRP A 196 -18.77 3.09 7.33
C TRP A 196 -19.99 3.97 7.63
N GLN A 197 -20.22 4.32 8.91
CA GLN A 197 -21.32 5.19 9.32
C GLN A 197 -21.08 6.64 8.90
N CYS A 198 -19.82 7.05 8.76
CA CYS A 198 -19.45 8.35 8.22
C CYS A 198 -19.59 8.45 6.70
N ILE A 199 -19.95 7.37 5.99
CA ILE A 199 -19.99 7.39 4.52
C ILE A 199 -21.43 7.52 4.04
N ASP A 200 -21.66 8.49 3.17
CA ASP A 200 -22.91 8.64 2.43
C ASP A 200 -22.68 8.37 0.94
N ILE A 201 -23.46 7.43 0.40
CA ILE A 201 -23.41 7.05 -1.01
C ILE A 201 -24.79 7.29 -1.60
N THR A 202 -24.82 8.03 -2.70
CA THR A 202 -26.00 8.18 -3.57
C THR A 202 -25.66 7.65 -4.96
N SER A 203 -26.65 7.60 -5.85
CA SER A 203 -26.44 7.22 -7.25
C SER A 203 -25.35 8.06 -7.93
N THR A 204 -25.19 9.34 -7.56
CA THR A 204 -24.26 10.28 -8.20
C THR A 204 -23.08 10.71 -7.34
N SER A 205 -23.06 10.40 -6.03
CA SER A 205 -22.01 10.93 -5.14
C SER A 205 -21.56 9.94 -4.06
N LEU A 206 -20.35 10.17 -3.56
CA LEU A 206 -19.80 9.58 -2.34
C LEU A 206 -19.25 10.73 -1.50
N LYS A 207 -19.66 10.82 -0.23
CA LYS A 207 -19.24 11.88 0.70
C LYS A 207 -18.95 11.31 2.09
N ILE A 208 -18.16 12.06 2.86
CA ILE A 208 -17.98 11.84 4.29
C ILE A 208 -18.95 12.75 5.03
N ASP A 209 -19.78 12.20 5.90
CA ASP A 209 -20.53 12.95 6.91
C ASP A 209 -19.53 13.53 7.92
N LEU A 210 -19.27 14.83 7.79
CA LEU A 210 -18.32 15.54 8.64
C LEU A 210 -18.78 15.64 10.09
N GLU A 211 -20.09 15.59 10.37
CA GLU A 211 -20.61 15.65 11.73
C GLU A 211 -20.41 14.31 12.46
N GLU A 212 -20.68 13.19 11.79
CA GLU A 212 -20.34 11.86 12.34
C GLU A 212 -18.82 11.70 12.48
N TRP A 213 -18.05 12.12 11.49
CA TRP A 213 -16.59 12.06 11.58
C TRP A 213 -16.03 12.93 12.71
N ARG A 214 -16.59 14.13 12.93
CA ARG A 214 -16.24 15.02 14.06
C ARG A 214 -16.45 14.33 15.40
N LYS A 215 -17.56 13.60 15.57
CA LYS A 215 -17.83 12.85 16.81
C LYS A 215 -16.75 11.80 17.07
N ILE A 216 -16.31 11.07 16.04
CA ILE A 216 -15.24 10.06 16.16
C ILE A 216 -13.89 10.73 16.50
N LEU A 217 -13.51 11.78 15.76
CA LEU A 217 -12.26 12.50 16.00
C LEU A 217 -12.18 13.09 17.42
N ASN A 218 -13.29 13.62 17.93
CA ASN A 218 -13.34 14.16 19.27
C ASN A 218 -13.31 13.05 20.34
N LYS A 219 -14.19 12.05 20.22
CA LYS A 219 -14.38 11.01 21.25
C LYS A 219 -13.26 9.98 21.28
N GLU A 220 -12.85 9.49 20.12
CA GLU A 220 -11.90 8.37 20.02
C GLU A 220 -10.47 8.85 19.81
N LYS A 221 -10.27 9.91 19.01
CA LYS A 221 -8.92 10.44 18.73
C LYS A 221 -8.52 11.59 19.63
N LYS A 222 -9.41 12.05 20.52
CA LYS A 222 -9.18 13.11 21.52
C LYS A 222 -8.68 14.41 20.89
N LEU A 223 -9.12 14.73 19.68
CA LEU A 223 -8.80 15.99 19.03
C LEU A 223 -9.75 17.10 19.51
N ASP A 224 -9.19 18.27 19.79
CA ASP A 224 -9.97 19.46 20.12
C ASP A 224 -10.70 20.01 18.89
N GLN A 225 -11.74 20.83 19.14
CA GLN A 225 -12.60 21.37 18.09
C GLN A 225 -11.84 22.25 17.09
N PHE A 226 -10.81 22.96 17.54
CA PHE A 226 -10.03 23.85 16.68
C PHE A 226 -9.19 23.05 15.68
N ARG A 227 -8.51 21.97 16.14
CA ARG A 227 -7.79 21.05 15.25
C ARG A 227 -8.71 20.32 14.29
N ILE A 228 -9.89 19.88 14.74
CA ILE A 228 -10.86 19.23 13.85
C ILE A 228 -11.33 20.20 12.76
N GLN A 229 -11.63 21.45 13.11
CA GLN A 229 -12.08 22.43 12.12
C GLN A 229 -10.99 22.76 11.10
N LYS A 230 -9.73 22.86 11.53
CA LYS A 230 -8.60 23.02 10.60
C LYS A 230 -8.47 21.85 9.64
N LEU A 231 -8.55 20.62 10.15
CA LEU A 231 -8.52 19.40 9.35
C LEU A 231 -9.64 19.41 8.29
N PHE A 232 -10.86 19.77 8.65
CA PHE A 232 -11.98 19.82 7.72
C PHE A 232 -11.80 20.88 6.64
N ASN A 233 -11.35 22.08 7.01
CA ASN A 233 -11.04 23.14 6.05
C ASN A 233 -9.96 22.67 5.04
N LYS A 234 -8.92 21.96 5.51
CA LYS A 234 -7.88 21.39 4.64
C LYS A 234 -8.41 20.25 3.77
N PHE A 235 -9.22 19.38 4.34
CA PHE A 235 -9.86 18.28 3.62
C PHE A 235 -10.71 18.80 2.45
N GLU A 236 -11.51 19.84 2.64
CA GLU A 236 -12.30 20.43 1.56
C GLU A 236 -11.43 21.03 0.44
N VAL A 237 -10.35 21.73 0.80
CA VAL A 237 -9.38 22.27 -0.17
C VAL A 237 -8.77 21.14 -0.99
N TYR A 238 -8.26 20.09 -0.33
CA TYR A 238 -7.64 18.97 -1.02
C TYR A 238 -8.65 18.10 -1.78
N LEU A 239 -9.90 18.03 -1.33
CA LEU A 239 -10.97 17.36 -2.08
C LEU A 239 -11.25 18.09 -3.40
N ASN A 240 -11.28 19.42 -3.38
CA ASN A 240 -11.41 20.19 -4.61
C ASN A 240 -10.21 20.00 -5.55
N MET A 241 -8.98 20.01 -5.02
CA MET A 241 -7.78 19.77 -5.82
C MET A 241 -7.74 18.35 -6.41
N THR A 242 -8.06 17.34 -5.61
CA THR A 242 -8.11 15.95 -6.05
C THR A 242 -9.21 15.71 -7.07
N ASN A 243 -10.31 16.48 -7.07
CA ASN A 243 -11.32 16.41 -8.12
C ASN A 243 -10.85 16.96 -9.48
N GLN A 244 -9.83 17.82 -9.48
CA GLN A 244 -9.29 18.43 -10.70
C GLN A 244 -8.07 17.69 -11.25
N CYS A 245 -7.41 16.86 -10.43
CA CYS A 245 -6.24 16.10 -10.87
C CYS A 245 -6.61 14.79 -11.58
N ASP A 246 -5.64 14.22 -12.26
CA ASP A 246 -5.72 12.87 -12.81
C ASP A 246 -5.91 11.82 -11.69
N ILE A 247 -6.64 10.75 -12.01
CA ILE A 247 -6.99 9.71 -11.04
C ILE A 247 -5.77 8.90 -10.61
N GLU A 248 -4.81 8.66 -11.51
CA GLU A 248 -3.56 7.97 -11.19
C GLU A 248 -2.75 8.79 -10.17
N THR A 249 -2.72 10.11 -10.32
CA THR A 249 -2.09 11.00 -9.34
C THR A 249 -2.74 10.86 -7.97
N SER A 250 -4.08 10.82 -7.88
CA SER A 250 -4.78 10.56 -6.61
C SER A 250 -4.46 9.19 -6.03
N ARG A 251 -4.37 8.16 -6.88
CA ARG A 251 -4.01 6.79 -6.48
C ARG A 251 -2.61 6.75 -5.86
N TRP A 252 -1.61 7.30 -6.54
CA TRP A 252 -0.21 7.22 -6.12
C TRP A 252 0.14 8.17 -4.98
N LEU A 253 -0.57 9.30 -4.85
CA LEU A 253 -0.35 10.27 -3.77
C LEU A 253 -1.03 9.91 -2.45
N SER A 254 -2.05 9.05 -2.48
CA SER A 254 -2.76 8.60 -1.28
C SER A 254 -1.80 7.89 -0.31
N HIS A 255 -1.83 8.27 0.96
CA HIS A 255 -1.09 7.56 2.00
C HIS A 255 -1.63 6.12 2.12
N GLY A 256 -0.75 5.12 1.99
CA GLY A 256 -1.11 3.70 1.89
C GLY A 256 -2.14 3.25 2.90
N HIS A 257 -1.84 3.36 4.20
CA HIS A 257 -2.77 2.94 5.25
C HIS A 257 -4.11 3.69 5.25
N ILE A 258 -4.13 5.01 4.98
CA ILE A 258 -5.38 5.79 4.92
C ILE A 258 -6.20 5.31 3.74
N GLY A 259 -5.61 5.25 2.54
CA GLY A 259 -6.31 4.81 1.34
C GLY A 259 -6.78 3.36 1.45
N PHE A 260 -5.92 2.47 1.94
CA PHE A 260 -6.24 1.06 2.14
C PHE A 260 -7.43 0.90 3.08
N ASN A 261 -7.41 1.52 4.26
CA ASN A 261 -8.54 1.44 5.19
C ASN A 261 -9.82 2.06 4.61
N PHE A 262 -9.69 3.18 3.88
CA PHE A 262 -10.83 3.87 3.30
C PHE A 262 -11.55 3.02 2.23
N MET A 263 -10.82 2.23 1.43
CA MET A 263 -11.42 1.27 0.48
C MET A 263 -12.36 0.29 1.18
N PHE A 264 -11.92 -0.30 2.29
CA PHE A 264 -12.75 -1.23 3.07
C PHE A 264 -13.93 -0.54 3.76
N VAL A 265 -13.75 0.70 4.21
CA VAL A 265 -14.81 1.51 4.82
C VAL A 265 -15.93 1.80 3.83
N VAL A 266 -15.59 2.22 2.60
CA VAL A 266 -16.58 2.43 1.53
C VAL A 266 -17.26 1.12 1.16
N TYR A 267 -16.49 0.04 0.98
CA TYR A 267 -17.07 -1.27 0.67
C TYR A 267 -18.05 -1.77 1.76
N SER A 268 -17.73 -1.52 3.03
CA SER A 268 -18.62 -1.81 4.17
C SER A 268 -19.95 -1.04 4.06
N LYS A 269 -19.92 0.22 3.61
CA LYS A 269 -21.15 1.00 3.36
C LYS A 269 -21.93 0.44 2.17
N CYS A 270 -21.27 -0.03 1.12
CA CYS A 270 -21.93 -0.70 0.00
C CYS A 270 -22.71 -1.95 0.46
N LEU A 271 -22.10 -2.78 1.31
CA LEU A 271 -22.78 -3.94 1.92
C LEU A 271 -24.00 -3.53 2.74
N TYR A 272 -23.88 -2.46 3.54
CA TYR A 272 -25.01 -1.92 4.30
C TYR A 272 -26.18 -1.53 3.39
N ILE A 273 -25.91 -0.80 2.31
CA ILE A 273 -26.93 -0.33 1.36
C ILE A 273 -27.63 -1.53 0.71
N THR A 274 -26.86 -2.45 0.14
CA THR A 274 -27.40 -3.64 -0.52
C THR A 274 -28.24 -4.50 0.42
N ALA A 275 -27.78 -4.71 1.67
CA ALA A 275 -28.54 -5.46 2.66
C ALA A 275 -29.82 -4.75 3.10
N SER A 276 -29.85 -3.41 3.06
CA SER A 276 -31.03 -2.61 3.40
C SER A 276 -32.08 -2.66 2.27
N ASP A 277 -31.64 -2.60 1.01
CA ASP A 277 -32.53 -2.52 -0.15
C ASP A 277 -33.21 -3.87 -0.45
N LEU A 278 -32.52 -4.99 -0.24
CA LEU A 278 -33.01 -6.32 -0.60
C LEU A 278 -34.05 -6.92 0.36
N SER A 279 -34.46 -6.17 1.40
CA SER A 279 -35.62 -6.51 2.25
C SER A 279 -35.60 -7.92 2.88
N ASP A 280 -34.43 -8.58 3.01
CA ASP A 280 -34.35 -9.86 3.72
C ASP A 280 -34.41 -9.59 5.23
N THR A 281 -35.61 -9.71 5.79
CA THR A 281 -35.93 -9.46 7.21
C THR A 281 -35.11 -10.30 8.18
N ARG A 282 -34.39 -11.32 7.71
CA ARG A 282 -33.51 -12.17 8.54
C ARG A 282 -32.09 -11.63 8.67
N LYS A 283 -31.71 -10.61 7.90
CA LYS A 283 -30.34 -10.07 7.90
C LYS A 283 -30.32 -8.63 8.38
N ASN A 284 -29.44 -8.35 9.34
CA ASN A 284 -29.22 -7.01 9.86
C ASN A 284 -28.18 -6.30 8.98
N PRO A 285 -28.52 -5.18 8.30
CA PRO A 285 -27.59 -4.47 7.42
C PRO A 285 -26.30 -4.01 8.11
N SER A 286 -26.38 -3.58 9.38
CA SER A 286 -25.19 -3.21 10.14
C SER A 286 -24.29 -4.42 10.40
N GLN A 287 -24.84 -5.61 10.65
CA GLN A 287 -24.02 -6.82 10.80
C GLN A 287 -23.31 -7.20 9.51
N GLU A 288 -23.96 -7.02 8.35
CA GLU A 288 -23.31 -7.26 7.05
C GLU A 288 -22.14 -6.29 6.81
N ALA A 289 -22.31 -5.01 7.12
CA ALA A 289 -21.23 -4.02 7.04
C ALA A 289 -20.04 -4.37 7.96
N GLU A 290 -20.32 -4.83 9.18
CA GLU A 290 -19.30 -5.19 10.18
C GLU A 290 -18.52 -6.47 9.82
N LYS A 291 -19.00 -7.31 8.90
CA LYS A 291 -18.23 -8.50 8.46
C LYS A 291 -16.85 -8.14 7.93
N VAL A 292 -16.73 -6.98 7.29
CA VAL A 292 -15.44 -6.49 6.79
C VAL A 292 -14.42 -6.33 7.91
N ASN A 293 -14.85 -5.97 9.13
CA ASN A 293 -14.00 -5.80 10.31
C ASN A 293 -13.51 -7.11 10.93
N GLN A 294 -14.20 -8.23 10.69
CA GLN A 294 -13.77 -9.56 11.17
C GLN A 294 -12.44 -10.02 10.56
N TYR A 295 -12.08 -9.47 9.41
CA TYR A 295 -10.87 -9.84 8.66
C TYR A 295 -9.75 -8.80 8.78
N LYS A 296 -9.88 -7.79 9.65
CA LYS A 296 -8.98 -6.64 9.73
C LYS A 296 -7.50 -7.03 9.73
N ASP A 297 -7.13 -8.04 10.51
CA ASP A 297 -5.73 -8.46 10.69
C ASP A 297 -5.16 -9.23 9.50
N THR A 298 -6.02 -9.76 8.63
CA THR A 298 -5.58 -10.46 7.43
C THR A 298 -5.61 -9.57 6.20
N ARG A 299 -6.43 -8.50 6.17
CA ARG A 299 -6.75 -7.67 4.98
C ARG A 299 -5.57 -7.48 4.03
N PHE A 300 -4.47 -6.91 4.54
CA PHE A 300 -3.26 -6.65 3.77
C PHE A 300 -2.79 -7.89 3.00
N ARG A 301 -2.60 -9.02 3.69
CA ARG A 301 -2.06 -10.25 3.10
C ARG A 301 -2.90 -10.78 1.95
N THR A 302 -4.22 -10.79 2.04
CA THR A 302 -5.04 -11.31 0.92
C THR A 302 -5.17 -10.32 -0.20
N VAL A 303 -5.22 -9.01 0.06
CA VAL A 303 -5.18 -8.03 -1.03
C VAL A 303 -3.84 -8.14 -1.77
N ALA A 304 -2.73 -8.30 -1.04
CA ALA A 304 -1.43 -8.61 -1.62
C ALA A 304 -1.45 -9.92 -2.43
N ASN A 305 -2.07 -11.01 -1.93
CA ASN A 305 -2.22 -12.24 -2.70
C ASN A 305 -3.07 -12.06 -3.96
N ALA A 306 -4.17 -11.31 -3.88
CA ALA A 306 -5.03 -11.01 -5.01
C ALA A 306 -4.27 -10.23 -6.09
N TRP A 307 -3.51 -9.21 -5.68
CA TRP A 307 -2.64 -8.45 -6.56
C TRP A 307 -1.61 -9.35 -7.23
N VAL A 308 -0.86 -10.15 -6.46
CA VAL A 308 0.16 -11.06 -7.00
C VAL A 308 -0.44 -12.09 -7.98
N ARG A 309 -1.65 -12.59 -7.71
CA ARG A 309 -2.36 -13.48 -8.66
C ARG A 309 -2.79 -12.75 -9.93
N ASN A 310 -3.15 -11.47 -9.88
CA ASN A 310 -3.41 -10.68 -11.10
C ASN A 310 -2.16 -10.58 -11.97
N GLN A 311 -1.01 -10.35 -11.33
CA GLN A 311 0.26 -10.29 -12.04
C GLN A 311 0.64 -11.63 -12.67
N SER A 312 0.31 -12.77 -12.05
CA SER A 312 0.58 -14.13 -12.57
C SER A 312 0.02 -14.40 -13.96
N VAL A 313 -1.07 -13.72 -14.35
CA VAL A 313 -1.64 -13.80 -15.71
C VAL A 313 -0.77 -13.05 -16.71
N GLU A 314 -0.13 -11.96 -16.30
CA GLU A 314 0.74 -11.13 -17.14
C GLU A 314 2.16 -11.65 -17.26
N PHE A 315 2.65 -12.53 -16.36
CA PHE A 315 3.95 -13.20 -16.51
C PHE A 315 4.08 -14.03 -17.81
N GLN A 316 2.94 -14.40 -18.42
CA GLN A 316 2.92 -15.08 -19.72
C GLN A 316 3.12 -14.13 -20.91
N GLY A 317 3.14 -12.82 -20.69
CA GLY A 317 3.55 -11.79 -21.65
C GLY A 317 4.79 -11.04 -21.14
N ASN A 318 5.70 -10.65 -22.03
CA ASN A 318 6.97 -9.98 -21.68
C ASN A 318 6.82 -8.55 -21.11
N ASN A 319 5.71 -8.20 -20.48
CA ASN A 319 5.34 -6.84 -20.10
C ASN A 319 5.13 -6.69 -18.58
N LEU A 320 6.06 -7.22 -17.79
CA LEU A 320 6.08 -7.01 -16.33
C LEU A 320 6.45 -5.54 -16.06
N ASN A 321 5.48 -4.63 -16.06
CA ASN A 321 5.72 -3.22 -15.80
C ASN A 321 5.75 -2.89 -14.30
N ASP A 322 5.35 -3.82 -13.43
CA ASP A 322 5.30 -3.60 -11.99
C ASP A 322 6.61 -3.93 -11.27
N PHE A 323 7.24 -2.90 -10.73
CA PHE A 323 8.59 -2.99 -10.17
C PHE A 323 8.76 -3.85 -8.91
N PRO A 324 7.76 -4.14 -8.06
CA PRO A 324 7.92 -5.13 -6.99
C PRO A 324 8.40 -6.49 -7.52
N ILE A 325 7.92 -6.91 -8.70
CA ILE A 325 8.39 -8.11 -9.38
C ILE A 325 9.76 -7.88 -10.02
N LYS A 326 9.98 -6.72 -10.66
CA LYS A 326 11.29 -6.37 -11.25
C LYS A 326 12.43 -6.41 -10.22
N CYS A 327 12.17 -6.14 -8.94
CA CYS A 327 13.17 -6.23 -7.89
C CYS A 327 13.87 -7.60 -7.87
N PHE A 328 13.11 -8.69 -8.01
CA PHE A 328 13.67 -10.03 -8.06
C PHE A 328 14.51 -10.23 -9.33
N TRP A 329 14.03 -9.77 -10.48
CA TRP A 329 14.77 -9.85 -11.75
C TRP A 329 16.05 -9.03 -11.72
N MET A 330 16.05 -7.86 -11.09
CA MET A 330 17.22 -7.01 -10.87
C MET A 330 18.26 -7.65 -9.95
N LEU A 331 17.81 -8.53 -9.05
CA LEU A 331 18.69 -9.31 -8.20
C LEU A 331 19.22 -10.56 -8.90
N ILE A 332 18.50 -11.21 -9.82
CA ILE A 332 18.98 -12.47 -10.44
C ILE A 332 19.54 -12.31 -11.85
N ASN A 333 19.32 -11.16 -12.49
CA ASN A 333 20.02 -10.78 -13.71
C ASN A 333 21.15 -9.83 -13.30
N ASP A 334 22.38 -10.13 -13.71
CA ASP A 334 23.47 -9.18 -13.51
C ASP A 334 23.14 -7.90 -14.29
N PHE A 335 23.08 -6.76 -13.59
CA PHE A 335 22.98 -5.45 -14.23
C PHE A 335 24.23 -5.27 -15.09
N GLN A 336 24.06 -5.26 -16.41
CA GLN A 336 25.04 -4.67 -17.32
C GLN A 336 24.72 -3.19 -17.51
#